data_AF-A0A356B3P6-F1
#
_entry.id   AF-A0A356B3P6-F1
#
_cell.length_a   1.000
_cell.length_b   1.000
_cell.length_c   1.000
_cell.angle_alpha   90.00
_cell.angle_beta   90.00
_cell.angle_gamma   90.00
#
_symmetry.space_group_name_H-M   'P 1'
#
loop_
_entity.id
_entity.type
_entity.pdbx_description
1 polymer ?
#
loop_
_entity_poly.entity_id
_entity_poly.type
_entity_poly.pdbx_seq_one_letter_code
_entity_poly.pdbx_strand_id
1 'polypeptide(L)'
;YAYFGGFWNRWFYADLNSVACIAEAYAEVSKTNALEKLGEQLNRDLHEEIMYVIRDGIDYANSYGIADGNMDFTLWQGLIRIGKALQEPDYIHYALERIDSFVKNNYLFDGFWKEVTVSYHSQITTGLYNVLSLVTRYSDPEGYVYPGTGERIENFKFLDHYPILR
;
A
#
# COMPACT_ATOMS: atom_id res chain seq x y z
N TYR A 1 4.60 12.06 -19.24
CA TYR A 1 4.02 11.54 -17.99
C TYR A 1 4.98 11.79 -16.85
N ALA A 2 4.49 12.31 -15.73
CA ALA A 2 5.29 12.57 -14.54
C ALA A 2 5.44 11.28 -13.70
N TYR A 3 6.04 10.23 -14.25
CA TYR A 3 6.40 9.04 -13.45
C TYR A 3 7.84 9.10 -12.94
N PHE A 4 8.66 9.94 -13.57
CA PHE A 4 9.98 10.32 -13.06
C PHE A 4 9.82 11.44 -12.05
N GLY A 5 10.39 11.24 -10.87
CA GLY A 5 10.38 12.24 -9.82
C GLY A 5 10.02 11.70 -8.45
N GLY A 6 10.16 10.40 -8.16
CA GLY A 6 10.00 9.94 -6.78
C GLY A 6 11.00 10.63 -5.85
N PHE A 7 10.63 10.74 -4.57
CA PHE A 7 11.46 11.30 -3.51
C PHE A 7 12.55 10.30 -3.07
N TRP A 8 12.18 9.03 -2.92
CA TRP A 8 13.10 7.97 -2.47
C TRP A 8 13.66 7.14 -3.63
N ASN A 9 13.01 7.19 -4.79
CA ASN A 9 13.41 6.48 -5.98
C ASN A 9 13.27 7.37 -7.22
N ARG A 10 13.94 7.01 -8.31
CA ARG A 10 13.74 7.68 -9.60
C ARG A 10 12.26 7.66 -10.03
N TRP A 11 11.50 6.62 -9.69
CA TRP A 11 10.08 6.46 -10.02
C TRP A 11 9.21 6.53 -8.77
N PHE A 12 8.16 7.37 -8.77
CA PHE A 12 7.24 7.51 -7.63
C PHE A 12 6.57 6.18 -7.24
N TYR A 13 6.36 5.28 -8.22
CA TYR A 13 5.85 3.92 -7.99
C TYR A 13 6.61 3.15 -6.89
N ALA A 14 7.90 3.38 -6.74
CA ALA A 14 8.74 2.68 -5.77
C ALA A 14 8.83 3.41 -4.42
N ASP A 15 8.33 4.64 -4.29
CA ASP A 15 8.51 5.43 -3.07
C ASP A 15 7.79 4.82 -1.87
N LEU A 16 6.55 4.35 -2.05
CA LEU A 16 5.80 3.76 -0.93
C LEU A 16 6.42 2.46 -0.41
N ASN A 17 7.24 1.77 -1.21
CA ASN A 17 8.01 0.64 -0.69
C ASN A 17 9.12 1.09 0.25
N SER A 18 9.75 2.24 -0.01
CA SER A 18 10.73 2.86 0.90
C SER A 18 10.05 3.39 2.16
N VAL A 19 8.91 4.07 2.02
CA VAL A 19 8.11 4.56 3.16
C VAL A 19 7.62 3.39 4.03
N ALA A 20 7.21 2.28 3.42
CA ALA A 20 6.85 1.06 4.16
C ALA A 20 8.00 0.51 5.00
N CYS A 21 9.24 0.52 4.50
CA CYS A 21 10.40 0.13 5.29
C CYS A 21 10.60 1.03 6.51
N ILE A 22 10.33 2.34 6.38
CA ILE A 22 10.38 3.28 7.50
C ILE A 22 9.30 2.95 8.52
N ALA A 23 8.05 2.72 8.08
CA ALA A 23 6.94 2.35 8.96
C ALA A 23 7.20 1.03 9.71
N GLU A 24 7.71 0.01 9.02
CA GLU A 24 8.09 -1.28 9.62
C GLU A 24 9.21 -1.12 10.66
N ALA A 25 10.25 -0.34 10.34
CA ALA A 25 11.33 -0.04 11.30
C ALA A 25 10.82 0.75 12.51
N TYR A 26 9.96 1.74 12.28
CA TYR A 26 9.34 2.54 13.34
C TYR A 26 8.50 1.66 14.28
N ALA A 27 7.70 0.74 13.73
CA ALA A 27 6.87 -0.17 14.52
C ALA A 27 7.71 -1.08 15.43
N GLU A 28 8.89 -1.51 14.98
CA GLU A 28 9.81 -2.30 15.81
C GLU A 28 10.53 -1.45 16.86
N VAL A 29 11.06 -0.29 16.49
CA VAL A 29 11.80 0.59 17.42
C VAL A 29 10.88 1.15 18.50
N SER A 30 9.63 1.45 18.18
CA SER A 30 8.62 1.97 19.11
C SER A 30 8.19 0.97 20.19
N LYS A 31 8.63 -0.29 20.11
CA LYS A 31 8.50 -1.27 21.21
C LYS A 31 9.53 -1.04 22.33
N THR A 32 10.46 -0.10 22.15
CA THR A 32 11.53 0.25 23.08
C THR A 32 11.45 1.73 23.45
N ASN A 33 12.29 2.19 24.38
CA ASN A 33 12.40 3.61 24.74
C ASN A 33 13.54 4.37 24.03
N ALA A 34 14.01 3.87 22.88
CA ALA A 34 15.17 4.40 22.20
C ALA A 34 14.94 5.79 21.60
N LEU A 35 13.74 6.02 21.04
CA LEU A 35 13.38 7.30 20.41
C LEU A 35 13.17 8.40 21.45
N GLU A 36 12.61 8.08 22.60
CA GLU A 36 12.39 9.00 23.72
C GLU A 36 13.73 9.44 24.30
N LYS A 37 14.64 8.50 24.58
CA LYS A 37 15.99 8.83 25.09
C LYS A 37 16.78 9.71 24.12
N LEU A 38 16.71 9.42 22.82
CA LEU A 38 17.38 10.24 21.81
C LEU A 38 16.69 11.59 21.63
N GLY A 39 15.36 11.63 21.67
CA GLY A 39 14.55 12.83 21.60
C GLY A 39 14.83 13.79 22.75
N GLU A 40 14.98 13.28 23.98
CA GLU A 40 15.40 14.06 25.16
C GLU A 40 16.78 14.71 24.97
N GLN A 41 17.74 13.96 24.41
CA GLN A 41 19.10 14.47 24.15
C GLN A 41 19.12 15.55 23.05
N LEU A 42 18.27 15.40 22.05
CA LEU A 42 18.20 16.31 20.89
C LEU A 42 17.20 17.46 21.10
N ASN A 43 16.38 17.41 22.16
CA ASN A 43 15.23 18.28 22.39
C ASN A 43 14.25 18.29 21.20
N ARG A 44 13.86 17.09 20.72
CA ARG A 44 12.99 16.88 19.54
C ARG A 44 12.02 15.73 19.78
N ASP A 45 10.83 15.82 19.19
CA ASP A 45 9.85 14.71 19.16
C ASP A 45 10.11 13.82 17.93
N LEU A 46 10.92 12.77 18.14
CA LEU A 46 11.28 11.86 17.06
C LEU A 46 10.12 10.96 16.61
N HIS A 47 9.13 10.71 17.46
CA HIS A 47 7.95 9.95 17.03
C HIS A 47 7.15 10.75 16.03
N GLU A 48 6.87 12.03 16.34
CA GLU A 48 6.11 12.89 15.43
C GLU A 48 6.85 13.14 14.12
N GLU A 49 8.16 13.35 14.16
CA GLU A 49 8.95 13.58 12.94
C GLU A 49 8.96 12.35 12.01
N ILE A 50 9.11 11.14 12.55
CA ILE A 50 9.06 9.91 11.74
C ILE A 50 7.65 9.71 11.17
N MET A 51 6.61 9.90 12.00
CA MET A 51 5.23 9.79 11.57
C MET A 51 4.87 10.86 10.52
N TYR A 52 5.46 12.04 10.59
CA TYR A 52 5.34 13.07 9.56
C TYR A 52 5.92 12.59 8.24
N VAL A 53 7.15 12.03 8.24
CA VAL A 53 7.78 11.50 7.02
C VAL A 53 6.93 10.38 6.39
N ILE A 54 6.31 9.53 7.19
CA ILE A 54 5.42 8.47 6.69
C ILE A 54 4.16 9.07 6.05
N ARG A 55 3.48 9.98 6.75
CA ARG A 55 2.26 10.65 6.26
C ARG A 55 2.53 11.46 4.99
N ASP A 56 3.58 12.28 5.01
CA ASP A 56 4.00 13.10 3.86
C ASP A 56 4.42 12.21 2.67
N GLY A 57 5.08 11.08 2.91
CA GLY A 57 5.40 10.11 1.86
C GLY A 57 4.16 9.48 1.21
N ILE A 58 3.10 9.22 1.98
CA ILE A 58 1.81 8.74 1.45
C ILE A 58 1.12 9.84 0.64
N ASP A 59 1.03 11.04 1.18
CA ASP A 59 0.42 12.20 0.51
C ASP A 59 1.15 12.53 -0.80
N TYR A 60 2.48 12.47 -0.77
CA TYR A 60 3.33 12.65 -1.93
C TYR A 60 3.04 11.62 -3.02
N ALA A 61 2.98 10.33 -2.67
CA ALA A 61 2.67 9.28 -3.64
C ALA A 61 1.25 9.46 -4.22
N ASN A 62 0.28 9.83 -3.37
CA ASN A 62 -1.10 10.11 -3.79
C ASN A 62 -1.22 11.36 -4.68
N SER A 63 -0.32 12.34 -4.56
CA SER A 63 -0.36 13.58 -5.35
C SER A 63 -0.21 13.36 -6.86
N TYR A 64 0.34 12.22 -7.29
CA TYR A 64 0.42 11.82 -8.70
C TYR A 64 -0.92 11.38 -9.29
N GLY A 65 -1.93 11.17 -8.44
CA GLY A 65 -3.25 10.71 -8.84
C GLY A 65 -3.26 9.25 -9.28
N ILE A 66 -4.36 8.88 -9.93
CA ILE A 66 -4.63 7.51 -10.38
C ILE A 66 -4.05 7.31 -11.78
N ALA A 67 -3.03 6.47 -11.91
CA ALA A 67 -2.42 6.14 -13.20
C ALA A 67 -3.08 4.94 -13.89
N ASP A 68 -3.50 3.95 -13.10
CA ASP A 68 -4.00 2.64 -13.54
C ASP A 68 -3.07 1.98 -14.57
N GLY A 69 -1.76 2.00 -14.28
CA GLY A 69 -0.70 1.40 -15.10
C GLY A 69 -0.21 0.05 -14.58
N ASN A 70 0.63 -0.61 -15.37
CA ASN A 70 1.27 -1.88 -15.01
C ASN A 70 2.16 -1.85 -13.74
N MET A 71 2.50 -0.65 -13.23
CA MET A 71 3.32 -0.44 -12.04
C MET A 71 2.51 -0.14 -10.77
N ASP A 72 1.21 0.15 -10.87
CA ASP A 72 0.41 0.65 -9.73
C ASP A 72 0.37 -0.32 -8.54
N PHE A 73 0.58 -1.61 -8.79
CA PHE A 73 0.64 -2.62 -7.73
C PHE A 73 1.68 -2.31 -6.66
N THR A 74 2.78 -1.63 -6.99
CA THR A 74 3.82 -1.30 -6.02
C THR A 74 3.35 -0.25 -5.00
N LEU A 75 2.42 0.63 -5.38
CA LEU A 75 1.83 1.61 -4.48
C LEU A 75 0.92 0.92 -3.46
N TRP A 76 0.05 0.01 -3.93
CA TRP A 76 -0.83 -0.77 -3.05
C TRP A 76 -0.03 -1.69 -2.13
N GLN A 77 1.07 -2.26 -2.62
CA GLN A 77 2.01 -3.03 -1.81
C GLN A 77 2.54 -2.20 -0.64
N GLY A 78 2.98 -0.97 -0.90
CA GLY A 78 3.47 -0.06 0.13
C GLY A 78 2.39 0.32 1.13
N LEU A 79 1.21 0.71 0.67
CA LEU A 79 0.06 1.05 1.55
C LEU A 79 -0.33 -0.09 2.48
N ILE A 80 -0.46 -1.32 1.95
CA ILE A 80 -0.77 -2.50 2.76
C ILE A 80 0.31 -2.75 3.81
N ARG A 81 1.59 -2.65 3.45
CA ARG A 81 2.69 -2.83 4.40
C ARG A 81 2.67 -1.77 5.49
N ILE A 82 2.45 -0.51 5.14
CA ILE A 82 2.34 0.59 6.11
C ILE A 82 1.15 0.36 7.04
N GLY A 83 -0.03 0.06 6.52
CA GLY A 83 -1.24 -0.20 7.31
C GLY A 83 -1.04 -1.35 8.31
N LYS A 84 -0.37 -2.43 7.88
CA LYS A 84 -0.02 -3.54 8.78
C LYS A 84 0.99 -3.14 9.85
N ALA A 85 2.03 -2.38 9.50
CA ALA A 85 3.07 -1.97 10.43
C ALA A 85 2.52 -1.03 11.51
N LEU A 86 1.65 -0.09 11.14
CA LEU A 86 1.10 0.93 12.03
C LEU A 86 -0.23 0.53 12.69
N GLN A 87 -0.79 -0.63 12.35
CA GLN A 87 -2.14 -1.05 12.75
C GLN A 87 -3.22 -0.06 12.27
N GLU A 88 -3.04 0.49 11.07
CA GLU A 88 -3.92 1.46 10.42
C GLU A 88 -4.70 0.77 9.29
N PRO A 89 -5.89 0.18 9.57
CA PRO A 89 -6.68 -0.56 8.59
C PRO A 89 -7.15 0.29 7.40
N ASP A 90 -7.32 1.61 7.58
CA ASP A 90 -7.74 2.53 6.52
C ASP A 90 -6.84 2.43 5.26
N TYR A 91 -5.53 2.27 5.43
CA TYR A 91 -4.59 2.14 4.31
C TYR A 91 -4.75 0.81 3.56
N ILE A 92 -5.14 -0.25 4.27
CA ILE A 92 -5.38 -1.58 3.68
C ILE A 92 -6.68 -1.53 2.86
N HIS A 93 -7.74 -0.95 3.43
CA HIS A 93 -9.02 -0.77 2.74
C HIS A 93 -8.87 0.10 1.49
N TYR A 94 -8.21 1.25 1.61
CA TYR A 94 -7.95 2.12 0.47
C TYR A 94 -7.19 1.38 -0.64
N ALA A 95 -6.13 0.62 -0.31
CA ALA A 95 -5.41 -0.18 -1.30
C ALA A 95 -6.31 -1.22 -1.98
N LEU A 96 -7.19 -1.89 -1.23
CA LEU A 96 -8.11 -2.91 -1.76
C LEU A 96 -9.20 -2.31 -2.66
N GLU A 97 -9.74 -1.14 -2.34
CA GLU A 97 -10.65 -0.42 -3.23
C GLU A 97 -9.99 -0.06 -4.55
N ARG A 98 -8.75 0.44 -4.49
CA ARG A 98 -7.97 0.77 -5.69
C ARG A 98 -7.74 -0.48 -6.54
N ILE A 99 -7.39 -1.61 -5.92
CA ILE A 99 -7.24 -2.91 -6.61
C ILE A 99 -8.56 -3.37 -7.23
N ASP A 100 -9.67 -3.29 -6.51
CA ASP A 100 -10.99 -3.71 -7.00
C ASP A 100 -11.40 -2.93 -8.25
N SER A 101 -11.32 -1.59 -8.17
CA SER A 101 -11.56 -0.71 -9.31
C SER A 101 -10.59 -1.03 -10.45
N PHE A 102 -9.32 -1.26 -10.15
CA PHE A 102 -8.32 -1.54 -11.18
C PHE A 102 -8.62 -2.83 -11.95
N VAL A 103 -8.88 -3.94 -11.24
CA VAL A 103 -9.16 -5.24 -11.85
C VAL A 103 -10.43 -5.18 -12.71
N LYS A 104 -11.50 -4.57 -12.20
CA LYS A 104 -12.79 -4.47 -12.91
C LYS A 104 -12.72 -3.65 -14.20
N ASN A 105 -11.86 -2.63 -14.24
CA ASN A 105 -11.84 -1.67 -15.35
C ASN A 105 -10.70 -1.88 -16.36
N ASN A 106 -9.66 -2.65 -16.00
CA ASN A 106 -8.43 -2.67 -16.79
C ASN A 106 -8.00 -4.07 -17.27
N TYR A 107 -8.74 -5.12 -16.90
CA TYR A 107 -8.63 -6.44 -17.54
C TYR A 107 -9.69 -6.57 -18.64
N LEU A 108 -9.29 -7.09 -19.79
CA LEU A 108 -10.18 -7.39 -20.91
C LEU A 108 -11.07 -8.59 -20.56
N PHE A 109 -12.13 -8.80 -21.36
CA PHE A 109 -13.10 -9.87 -21.13
C PHE A 109 -12.47 -11.28 -21.08
N ASP A 110 -11.34 -11.48 -21.76
CA ASP A 110 -10.58 -12.73 -21.78
C ASP A 110 -9.55 -12.85 -20.64
N GLY A 111 -9.50 -11.88 -19.72
CA GLY A 111 -8.52 -11.84 -18.64
C GLY A 111 -7.15 -11.29 -19.03
N PHE A 112 -6.99 -10.78 -20.25
CA PHE A 112 -5.73 -10.14 -20.63
C PHE A 112 -5.65 -8.69 -20.12
N TRP A 113 -4.44 -8.23 -19.83
CA TRP A 113 -4.21 -6.85 -19.35
C TRP A 113 -4.43 -5.83 -20.48
N LYS A 114 -5.10 -4.69 -20.22
CA LYS A 114 -5.49 -3.70 -21.24
C LYS A 114 -4.34 -3.15 -22.11
N GLU A 115 -3.09 -3.18 -21.65
CA GLU A 115 -1.94 -2.71 -22.46
C GLU A 115 -1.51 -3.72 -23.53
N VAL A 116 -2.16 -4.89 -23.59
CA VAL A 116 -2.02 -5.94 -24.63
C VAL A 116 -0.57 -6.34 -24.91
N THR A 117 0.27 -6.24 -23.87
CA THR A 117 1.70 -6.59 -23.91
C THR A 117 1.96 -7.72 -22.92
N VAL A 118 2.54 -8.83 -23.39
CA VAL A 118 2.76 -10.05 -22.58
C VAL A 118 3.61 -9.78 -21.33
N SER A 119 4.70 -9.02 -21.47
CA SER A 119 5.56 -8.68 -20.33
C SER A 119 4.85 -7.82 -19.29
N TYR A 120 4.04 -6.84 -19.72
CA TYR A 120 3.29 -5.98 -18.82
C TYR A 120 2.12 -6.70 -18.17
N HIS A 121 1.43 -7.59 -18.91
CA HIS A 121 0.45 -8.51 -18.33
C HIS A 121 1.09 -9.36 -17.23
N SER A 122 2.21 -10.03 -17.52
CA SER A 122 2.91 -10.84 -16.53
C SER A 122 3.31 -10.02 -15.29
N GLN A 123 3.81 -8.80 -15.49
CA GLN A 123 4.22 -7.91 -14.41
C GLN A 123 3.05 -7.53 -13.50
N ILE A 124 1.96 -7.01 -14.05
CA ILE A 124 0.83 -6.54 -13.23
C ILE A 124 0.07 -7.71 -12.60
N THR A 125 -0.13 -8.82 -13.33
CA THR A 125 -0.80 -10.01 -12.79
C THR A 125 -0.01 -10.59 -11.63
N THR A 126 1.31 -10.78 -11.80
CA THR A 126 2.19 -11.27 -10.71
C THR A 126 2.26 -10.26 -9.57
N GLY A 127 2.29 -8.97 -9.87
CA GLY A 127 2.27 -7.89 -8.89
C GLY A 127 1.02 -7.93 -8.02
N LEU A 128 -0.17 -8.04 -8.62
CA LEU A 128 -1.44 -8.20 -7.92
C LEU A 128 -1.44 -9.43 -7.02
N TYR A 129 -0.95 -10.57 -7.51
CA TYR A 129 -0.80 -11.78 -6.70
C TYR A 129 0.05 -11.55 -5.45
N ASN A 130 1.21 -10.91 -5.62
CA ASN A 130 2.10 -10.61 -4.50
C ASN A 130 1.43 -9.68 -3.49
N VAL A 131 0.76 -8.63 -3.95
CA VAL A 131 0.06 -7.67 -3.08
C VAL A 131 -1.09 -8.33 -2.32
N LEU A 132 -1.96 -9.06 -3.01
CA LEU A 132 -3.10 -9.75 -2.41
C LEU A 132 -2.68 -10.87 -1.45
N SER A 133 -1.49 -11.46 -1.64
CA SER A 133 -0.92 -12.41 -0.69
C SER A 133 -0.62 -11.77 0.68
N LEU A 134 -0.29 -10.47 0.72
CA LEU A 134 0.04 -9.75 1.97
C LEU A 134 -1.17 -9.60 2.90
N VAL A 135 -2.37 -9.60 2.33
CA VAL A 135 -3.65 -9.45 3.03
C VAL A 135 -4.45 -10.75 3.06
N THR A 136 -3.90 -11.86 2.56
CA THR A 136 -4.59 -13.16 2.64
C THR A 136 -4.78 -13.55 4.12
N ARG A 137 -6.02 -13.89 4.49
CA ARG A 137 -6.48 -14.15 5.86
C ARG A 137 -6.45 -12.96 6.81
N TYR A 138 -6.23 -11.75 6.29
CA TYR A 138 -6.36 -10.53 7.08
C TYR A 138 -7.79 -10.37 7.60
N SER A 139 -7.93 -9.85 8.82
CA SER A 139 -9.19 -9.41 9.39
C SER A 139 -8.96 -8.07 10.06
N ASP A 140 -9.91 -7.16 9.94
CA ASP A 140 -9.85 -5.88 10.62
C ASP A 140 -9.85 -6.06 12.15
N PRO A 141 -9.25 -5.10 12.90
CA PRO A 141 -9.35 -5.06 14.35
C PRO A 141 -10.79 -5.17 14.85
N GLU A 142 -10.97 -5.67 16.08
CA GLU A 142 -12.30 -5.77 16.68
C GLU A 142 -12.95 -4.39 16.81
N GLY A 143 -14.23 -4.29 16.42
CA GLY A 143 -14.98 -3.04 16.46
C GLY A 143 -14.67 -2.05 15.33
N TYR A 144 -13.70 -2.33 14.47
CA TYR A 144 -13.42 -1.50 13.31
C TYR A 144 -14.42 -1.75 12.18
N VAL A 145 -14.87 -0.64 11.57
CA VAL A 145 -15.68 -0.61 10.35
C VAL A 145 -15.09 0.51 9.48
N TYR A 146 -14.79 0.21 8.22
CA TYR A 146 -14.16 1.19 7.36
C TYR A 146 -15.11 2.35 7.03
N PRO A 147 -14.73 3.61 7.28
CA PRO A 147 -15.62 4.75 7.04
C PRO A 147 -16.00 4.95 5.57
N GLY A 148 -15.17 4.49 4.62
CA GLY A 148 -15.40 4.67 3.18
C GLY A 148 -16.57 3.84 2.63
N THR A 149 -16.64 2.56 3.02
CA THR A 149 -17.66 1.61 2.51
C THR A 149 -18.67 1.18 3.56
N GLY A 150 -18.38 1.40 4.85
CA GLY A 150 -19.13 0.79 5.95
C GLY A 150 -18.91 -0.71 6.08
N GLU A 151 -17.91 -1.27 5.39
CA GLU A 151 -17.60 -2.69 5.42
C GLU A 151 -16.47 -3.01 6.40
N ARG A 152 -16.43 -4.28 6.81
CA ARG A 152 -15.36 -4.87 7.59
C ARG A 152 -14.80 -6.06 6.82
N ILE A 153 -13.48 -6.20 6.81
CA ILE A 153 -12.80 -7.36 6.26
C ILE A 153 -12.70 -8.45 7.32
N GLU A 154 -13.18 -9.64 6.97
CA GLU A 154 -13.03 -10.84 7.78
C GLU A 154 -12.39 -11.97 6.96
N ASN A 155 -11.23 -12.46 7.41
CA ASN A 155 -10.50 -13.57 6.81
C ASN A 155 -10.39 -13.49 5.28
N PHE A 156 -9.82 -12.39 4.78
CA PHE A 156 -9.81 -12.04 3.35
C PHE A 156 -9.26 -13.14 2.43
N LYS A 157 -9.96 -13.39 1.32
CA LYS A 157 -9.59 -14.37 0.29
C LYS A 157 -9.78 -13.77 -1.10
N PHE A 158 -8.69 -13.30 -1.70
CA PHE A 158 -8.78 -12.55 -2.95
C PHE A 158 -9.38 -13.34 -4.14
N LEU A 159 -9.24 -14.66 -4.17
CA LEU A 159 -9.83 -15.50 -5.24
C LEU A 159 -11.36 -15.57 -5.21
N ASP A 160 -11.97 -15.17 -4.09
CA ASP A 160 -13.43 -15.04 -3.97
C ASP A 160 -13.91 -13.72 -4.63
N HIS A 161 -13.06 -12.70 -4.68
CA HIS A 161 -13.36 -11.38 -5.24
C HIS A 161 -12.89 -11.23 -6.69
N TYR A 162 -11.77 -11.85 -7.06
CA TYR A 162 -11.12 -11.69 -8.37
C TYR A 162 -10.87 -13.02 -9.08
N PRO A 163 -11.92 -13.74 -9.55
CA PRO A 163 -11.75 -15.01 -10.25
C PRO A 163 -10.93 -14.91 -11.54
N ILE A 164 -10.92 -13.73 -12.17
CA ILE A 164 -10.19 -13.45 -13.42
C ILE A 164 -8.67 -13.51 -13.25
N LEU A 165 -8.17 -13.43 -12.02
CA LEU A 165 -6.75 -13.52 -11.76
C LEU A 165 -6.25 -14.96 -11.73
N ARG A 166 -7.12 -15.98 -11.66
CA ARG A 166 -6.76 -17.41 -11.54
C ARG A 166 -5.85 -17.94 -12.64
#